data_AF-Q8KYA1-F1
#
_entry.id   AF-Q8KYA1-F1
#
_cell.length_a   1.000
_cell.length_b   1.000
_cell.length_c   1.000
_cell.angle_alpha   90.00
_cell.angle_beta   90.00
_cell.angle_gamma   90.00
#
_symmetry.space_group_name_H-M   'P 1'
#
loop_
_entity.id
_entity.type
_entity.pdbx_description
1 polymer ?
#
loop_
_entity_poly.entity_id
_entity_poly.type
_entity_poly.pdbx_seq_one_letter_code
_entity_poly.pdbx_strand_id
1 'polypeptide(L)'
;MTMNTKRKIISSVAIGKKIAEMNSKLEGYWADDRWDIRKCPLPSAIELSKSPSLRNRWVNFDRVENLWLRTELKFFFYYHMTNEVWNAKTVWIRKGTVINKMLGFLDMKYPHIESITEVPIEKAMTEYRTYLVEQGVRITTTNHKLNAKQERITVKANSYYVTNLKQFMEFYEDYYFDGEEWEKDVWDRRKMNLPSDKVNPTQYEYLVSFKEIPSIYYRELTKRYCKLKLNTVSFSHVSDIAGRLKEFFVFLNKNYKHLTRLHQLTREQIEHYLAELNKSGIKPSTLMGKISVLDGFFTTIQKFDWNDVPSKILVFQEDYPKVPKATPRYIDEYVLEQLNSHLDDLPAYIATMVMIIQEGGMRISELCTLKRDCLLEDKEGDYFLKYYQWKMKKEHTIPISREVAGLIKAHEKHVSEEFGGCEYLFPRKDGSPLKQDTFRRELNEVAHKKNIVDRAGSVFRFHAHAFRHTVGTRMINNGIPQHIVQKFLGHESPEMTSRYAHIFDETLKEEFSKFKETLVTNQGSIIDIEESEEANKTDLQWFKKNINAQVLPNGYCRLPIIAGPCPHANACLDCTHFCTSKKFLSQHKDHLAHTKELLAIAKEKQWQRQIETNSRVQERLEQIIGSLKETE
;
A
#
# COMPACT_ATOMS: atom_id res chain seq x y z
N MET A 1 -0.66 -32.04 -33.66
CA MET A 1 0.80 -31.84 -33.73
C MET A 1 1.33 -31.55 -32.34
N THR A 2 1.98 -32.54 -31.75
CA THR A 2 2.69 -32.44 -30.47
C THR A 2 3.85 -31.47 -30.62
N MET A 3 3.66 -30.21 -30.24
CA MET A 3 4.79 -29.32 -29.93
C MET A 3 5.45 -29.86 -28.66
N ASN A 4 6.31 -30.85 -28.86
CA ASN A 4 7.30 -31.25 -27.89
C ASN A 4 8.24 -30.04 -27.77
N THR A 5 8.01 -29.19 -26.78
CA THR A 5 8.88 -28.06 -26.48
C THR A 5 10.23 -28.63 -26.04
N LYS A 6 11.08 -28.95 -27.02
CA LYS A 6 12.51 -29.10 -26.80
C LYS A 6 12.93 -27.87 -26.00
N ARG A 7 13.55 -28.09 -24.84
CA ARG A 7 14.15 -27.02 -24.04
C ARG A 7 15.00 -26.17 -24.99
N LYS A 8 14.67 -24.89 -25.11
CA LYS A 8 15.40 -23.94 -25.97
C LYS A 8 16.69 -23.55 -25.28
N ILE A 9 17.60 -24.50 -25.22
CA ILE A 9 18.94 -24.33 -24.66
C ILE A 9 19.90 -24.38 -25.84
N ILE A 10 20.90 -23.49 -25.82
CA ILE A 10 21.95 -23.47 -26.85
C ILE A 10 22.64 -24.84 -26.96
N SER A 11 23.18 -25.16 -28.14
CA SER A 11 23.89 -26.44 -28.38
C SER A 11 25.07 -26.66 -27.42
N SER A 12 25.47 -27.91 -27.18
CA SER A 12 26.65 -28.25 -26.37
C SER A 12 27.93 -27.56 -26.85
N VAL A 13 28.11 -27.43 -28.18
CA VAL A 13 29.21 -26.65 -28.77
C VAL A 13 29.18 -25.18 -28.35
N ALA A 14 27.98 -24.58 -28.30
CA ALA A 14 27.83 -23.20 -27.85
C ALA A 14 28.02 -23.06 -26.33
N ILE A 15 27.61 -24.05 -25.53
CA ILE A 15 27.94 -24.13 -24.10
C ILE A 15 29.46 -24.17 -23.92
N GLY A 16 30.19 -24.99 -24.69
CA GLY A 16 31.66 -25.03 -24.66
C GLY A 16 32.30 -23.65 -24.92
N LYS A 17 31.75 -22.87 -25.86
CA LYS A 17 32.20 -21.49 -26.09
C LYS A 17 31.90 -20.58 -24.89
N LYS A 18 30.73 -20.74 -24.26
CA LYS A 18 30.38 -19.99 -23.04
C LYS A 18 31.29 -20.32 -21.87
N ILE A 19 31.67 -21.58 -21.70
CA ILE A 19 32.61 -22.01 -20.66
C ILE A 19 33.98 -21.39 -20.88
N ALA A 20 34.46 -21.31 -22.12
CA ALA A 20 35.68 -20.58 -22.45
C ALA A 20 35.58 -19.08 -22.09
N GLU A 21 34.43 -18.44 -22.39
CA GLU A 21 34.14 -17.04 -22.00
C GLU A 21 34.08 -16.86 -20.47
N MET A 22 33.61 -17.85 -19.72
CA MET A 22 33.61 -17.80 -18.25
C MET A 22 35.02 -17.87 -17.69
N ASN A 23 35.86 -18.76 -18.24
CA ASN A 23 37.24 -18.90 -17.80
C ASN A 23 38.06 -17.62 -18.01
N SER A 24 37.83 -16.89 -19.12
CA SER A 24 38.49 -15.58 -19.33
C SER A 24 37.98 -14.48 -18.38
N LYS A 25 36.84 -14.67 -17.72
CA LYS A 25 36.35 -13.75 -16.66
C LYS A 25 36.81 -14.18 -15.26
N LEU A 26 37.04 -15.47 -15.06
CA LEU A 26 37.51 -16.04 -13.80
C LEU A 26 39.03 -15.94 -13.68
N GLU A 27 39.55 -14.72 -13.68
CA GLU A 27 40.98 -14.43 -13.58
C GLU A 27 41.36 -13.86 -12.20
N GLY A 28 42.66 -13.83 -11.90
CA GLY A 28 43.20 -13.31 -10.64
C GLY A 28 42.62 -14.04 -9.43
N TYR A 29 42.03 -13.29 -8.49
CA TYR A 29 41.38 -13.86 -7.29
C TYR A 29 40.30 -14.91 -7.63
N TRP A 30 39.61 -14.76 -8.76
CA TRP A 30 38.50 -15.64 -9.15
C TRP A 30 38.97 -16.94 -9.84
N ALA A 31 40.23 -16.99 -10.27
CA ALA A 31 40.84 -18.18 -10.87
C ALA A 31 41.01 -19.32 -9.86
N ASP A 32 41.21 -19.00 -8.58
CA ASP A 32 41.34 -19.99 -7.52
C ASP A 32 40.05 -20.79 -7.30
N ASP A 33 40.17 -22.04 -6.86
CA ASP A 33 39.01 -22.87 -6.47
C ASP A 33 38.63 -22.70 -5.00
N ARG A 34 39.38 -21.91 -4.24
CA ARG A 34 39.16 -21.61 -2.83
C ARG A 34 39.21 -20.10 -2.61
N TRP A 35 38.05 -19.51 -2.36
CA TRP A 35 37.88 -18.07 -2.26
C TRP A 35 37.89 -17.62 -0.79
N ASP A 36 38.99 -16.99 -0.38
CA ASP A 36 39.15 -16.35 0.92
C ASP A 36 38.61 -14.93 0.92
N ILE A 37 37.59 -14.67 1.74
CA ILE A 37 36.96 -13.33 1.84
C ILE A 37 37.97 -12.21 2.12
N ARG A 38 39.08 -12.50 2.80
CA ARG A 38 40.11 -11.50 3.15
C ARG A 38 40.88 -10.98 1.94
N LYS A 39 40.90 -11.73 0.84
CA LYS A 39 41.58 -11.38 -0.41
C LYS A 39 40.61 -10.92 -1.49
N CYS A 40 39.30 -11.00 -1.24
CA CYS A 40 38.29 -10.61 -2.21
C CYS A 40 38.30 -9.08 -2.41
N PRO A 41 38.38 -8.60 -3.66
CA PRO A 41 38.52 -7.17 -3.94
C PRO A 41 37.23 -6.36 -3.77
N LEU A 42 36.08 -7.02 -3.56
CA LEU A 42 34.79 -6.31 -3.54
C LEU A 42 34.58 -5.54 -2.21
N PRO A 43 34.03 -4.32 -2.24
CA PRO A 43 33.83 -3.49 -1.04
C PRO A 43 33.07 -4.20 0.08
N SER A 44 31.97 -4.90 -0.26
CA SER A 44 31.18 -5.62 0.74
C SER A 44 31.94 -6.79 1.40
N ALA A 45 32.91 -7.37 0.70
CA ALA A 45 33.77 -8.43 1.24
C ALA A 45 34.85 -7.84 2.13
N ILE A 46 35.47 -6.72 1.73
CA ILE A 46 36.43 -5.97 2.54
C ILE A 46 35.81 -5.57 3.88
N GLU A 47 34.60 -4.99 3.86
CA GLU A 47 33.85 -4.62 5.07
C GLU A 47 33.57 -5.85 5.96
N LEU A 48 32.99 -6.90 5.39
CA LEU A 48 32.62 -8.10 6.16
C LEU A 48 33.84 -8.86 6.71
N SER A 49 34.97 -8.84 6.00
CA SER A 49 36.20 -9.55 6.40
C SER A 49 36.75 -9.06 7.75
N LYS A 50 36.49 -7.79 8.09
CA LYS A 50 36.86 -7.14 9.35
C LYS A 50 36.00 -7.59 10.53
N SER A 51 34.85 -8.22 10.28
CA SER A 51 33.94 -8.64 11.35
C SER A 51 34.55 -9.75 12.21
N PRO A 52 34.66 -9.58 13.54
CA PRO A 52 35.18 -10.61 14.43
C PRO A 52 34.23 -11.82 14.57
N SER A 53 32.94 -11.65 14.28
CA SER A 53 31.93 -12.72 14.35
C SER A 53 31.95 -13.67 13.14
N LEU A 54 32.75 -13.37 12.10
CA LEU A 54 32.79 -14.16 10.88
C LEU A 54 33.57 -15.48 11.09
N ARG A 55 32.83 -16.58 11.23
CA ARG A 55 33.40 -17.92 11.45
C ARG A 55 33.88 -18.59 10.16
N ASN A 56 33.09 -18.53 9.08
CA ASN A 56 33.47 -19.09 7.79
C ASN A 56 34.07 -17.99 6.89
N ARG A 57 35.34 -18.16 6.51
CA ARG A 57 36.06 -17.22 5.65
C ARG A 57 36.28 -17.71 4.22
N TRP A 58 35.85 -18.93 3.93
CA TRP A 58 36.15 -19.61 2.68
C TRP A 58 34.87 -20.03 1.94
N VAL A 59 34.94 -19.99 0.61
CA VAL A 59 34.04 -20.71 -0.30
C VAL A 59 34.91 -21.63 -1.14
N ASN A 60 34.67 -22.94 -1.06
CA ASN A 60 35.50 -23.95 -1.69
C ASN A 60 34.70 -24.67 -2.77
N PHE A 61 35.26 -24.72 -3.99
CA PHE A 61 34.67 -25.36 -5.17
C PHE A 61 35.39 -26.65 -5.58
N ASP A 62 36.51 -26.96 -4.92
CA ASP A 62 37.38 -28.10 -5.20
C ASP A 62 36.72 -29.48 -5.05
N ARG A 63 35.61 -29.58 -4.30
CA ARG A 63 34.87 -30.83 -4.08
C ARG A 63 34.10 -31.36 -5.28
N VAL A 64 33.95 -30.59 -6.36
CA VAL A 64 33.36 -31.09 -7.62
C VAL A 64 34.51 -31.39 -8.55
N GLU A 65 34.75 -32.66 -8.87
CA GLU A 65 35.85 -33.08 -9.76
C GLU A 65 35.58 -32.67 -11.21
N ASN A 66 34.30 -32.67 -11.60
CA ASN A 66 33.88 -32.23 -12.93
C ASN A 66 34.22 -30.73 -13.17
N LEU A 67 35.16 -30.50 -14.07
CA LEU A 67 35.69 -29.15 -14.38
C LEU A 67 34.65 -28.23 -15.02
N TRP A 68 33.71 -28.76 -15.80
CA TRP A 68 32.64 -27.97 -16.42
C TRP A 68 31.69 -27.44 -15.35
N LEU A 69 31.18 -28.31 -14.48
CA LEU A 69 30.33 -27.91 -13.36
C LEU A 69 31.04 -26.99 -12.38
N ARG A 70 32.34 -27.22 -12.12
CA ARG A 70 33.13 -26.32 -11.27
C ARG A 70 33.21 -24.92 -11.87
N THR A 71 33.45 -24.82 -13.18
CA THR A 71 33.50 -23.55 -13.90
C THR A 71 32.16 -22.84 -13.86
N GLU A 72 31.07 -23.55 -14.19
CA GLU A 72 29.71 -23.02 -14.11
C GLU A 72 29.38 -22.50 -12.70
N LEU A 73 29.76 -23.26 -11.68
CA LEU A 73 29.48 -22.89 -10.30
C LEU A 73 30.28 -21.68 -9.84
N LYS A 74 31.58 -21.62 -10.14
CA LYS A 74 32.41 -20.43 -9.86
C LYS A 74 31.84 -19.22 -10.58
N PHE A 75 31.52 -19.35 -11.87
CA PHE A 75 30.96 -18.26 -12.65
C PHE A 75 29.61 -17.78 -12.09
N PHE A 76 28.74 -18.67 -11.63
CA PHE A 76 27.47 -18.31 -10.99
C PHE A 76 27.66 -17.42 -9.76
N PHE A 77 28.63 -17.74 -8.89
CA PHE A 77 28.96 -16.91 -7.73
C PHE A 77 29.61 -15.59 -8.16
N TYR A 78 30.59 -15.64 -9.06
CA TYR A 78 31.26 -14.46 -9.62
C TYR A 78 30.27 -13.47 -10.23
N TYR A 79 29.37 -13.96 -11.09
CA TYR A 79 28.38 -13.16 -11.80
C TYR A 79 27.47 -12.42 -10.83
N HIS A 80 26.91 -13.12 -9.83
CA HIS A 80 26.01 -12.49 -8.86
C HIS A 80 26.71 -11.49 -7.94
N MET A 81 27.99 -11.70 -7.63
CA MET A 81 28.74 -10.77 -6.79
C MET A 81 29.17 -9.51 -7.55
N THR A 82 29.66 -9.66 -8.77
CA THR A 82 30.14 -8.54 -9.60
C THR A 82 29.02 -7.67 -10.13
N ASN A 83 27.82 -8.23 -10.34
CA ASN A 83 26.61 -7.48 -10.69
C ASN A 83 25.84 -6.97 -9.45
N GLU A 84 26.46 -6.97 -8.27
CA GLU A 84 25.90 -6.49 -6.99
C GLU A 84 24.56 -7.13 -6.57
N VAL A 85 24.20 -8.27 -7.18
CA VAL A 85 23.01 -9.02 -6.83
C VAL A 85 23.17 -9.65 -5.44
N TRP A 86 24.38 -10.15 -5.15
CA TRP A 86 24.75 -10.71 -3.84
C TRP A 86 25.91 -9.95 -3.21
N ASN A 87 25.73 -9.55 -1.96
CA ASN A 87 26.81 -9.09 -1.11
C ASN A 87 27.58 -10.25 -0.45
N ALA A 88 28.70 -9.93 0.18
CA ALA A 88 29.55 -10.92 0.85
C ALA A 88 28.84 -11.73 1.96
N LYS A 89 27.87 -11.15 2.68
CA LYS A 89 27.09 -11.91 3.70
C LYS A 89 26.29 -13.03 3.04
N THR A 90 25.66 -12.77 1.89
CA THR A 90 24.94 -13.80 1.14
C THR A 90 25.87 -14.91 0.68
N VAL A 91 27.07 -14.57 0.21
CA VAL A 91 28.01 -15.56 -0.30
C VAL A 91 28.68 -16.36 0.81
N TRP A 92 29.41 -15.75 1.74
CA TRP A 92 30.20 -16.50 2.72
C TRP A 92 29.41 -17.06 3.90
N ILE A 93 28.36 -16.35 4.36
CA ILE A 93 27.59 -16.76 5.54
C ILE A 93 26.42 -17.66 5.16
N ARG A 94 25.71 -17.37 4.06
CA ARG A 94 24.50 -18.13 3.68
C ARG A 94 24.78 -19.26 2.69
N LYS A 95 25.48 -18.98 1.60
CA LYS A 95 25.69 -19.96 0.51
C LYS A 95 26.92 -20.84 0.74
N GLY A 96 28.06 -20.24 1.08
CA GLY A 96 29.33 -20.93 1.29
C GLY A 96 29.29 -21.96 2.42
N THR A 97 28.46 -21.74 3.43
CA THR A 97 28.29 -22.68 4.56
C THR A 97 27.52 -23.94 4.18
N VAL A 98 26.68 -23.89 3.14
CA VAL A 98 25.82 -25.00 2.72
C VAL A 98 26.24 -25.64 1.39
N ILE A 99 27.15 -25.00 0.65
CA ILE A 99 27.53 -25.40 -0.71
C ILE A 99 28.12 -26.81 -0.78
N ASN A 100 28.91 -27.21 0.22
CA ASN A 100 29.65 -28.48 0.20
C ASN A 100 28.76 -29.73 0.04
N LYS A 101 27.53 -29.71 0.56
CA LYS A 101 26.58 -30.82 0.38
C LYS A 101 26.02 -30.87 -1.04
N MET A 102 25.82 -29.71 -1.66
CA MET A 102 25.45 -29.61 -3.07
C MET A 102 26.57 -30.13 -3.97
N LEU A 103 27.83 -29.78 -3.66
CA LEU A 103 29.00 -30.24 -4.42
C LEU A 103 29.12 -31.76 -4.41
N GLY A 104 29.10 -32.37 -3.22
CA GLY A 104 29.18 -33.83 -3.10
C GLY A 104 28.00 -34.55 -3.76
N PHE A 105 26.81 -33.94 -3.79
CA PHE A 105 25.68 -34.49 -4.54
C PHE A 105 25.90 -34.46 -6.05
N LEU A 106 26.33 -33.32 -6.59
CA LEU A 106 26.56 -33.17 -8.03
C LEU A 106 27.65 -34.11 -8.53
N ASP A 107 28.74 -34.23 -7.76
CA ASP A 107 29.86 -35.12 -8.06
C ASP A 107 29.43 -36.59 -8.05
N MET A 108 28.66 -37.01 -7.05
CA MET A 108 28.16 -38.38 -6.92
C MET A 108 27.11 -38.75 -7.98
N LYS A 109 26.19 -37.83 -8.32
CA LYS A 109 25.05 -38.15 -9.21
C LYS A 109 25.28 -37.82 -10.67
N TYR A 110 26.06 -36.77 -10.95
CA TYR A 110 26.26 -36.26 -12.31
C TYR A 110 27.75 -36.00 -12.61
N PRO A 111 28.63 -37.01 -12.49
CA PRO A 111 30.08 -36.82 -12.65
C PRO A 111 30.49 -36.44 -14.08
N HIS A 112 29.68 -36.77 -15.10
CA HIS A 112 30.07 -36.70 -16.51
C HIS A 112 29.26 -35.71 -17.36
N ILE A 113 28.46 -34.84 -16.75
CA ILE A 113 27.72 -33.82 -17.52
C ILE A 113 28.65 -32.65 -17.89
N GLU A 114 28.45 -32.08 -19.07
CA GLU A 114 29.14 -30.89 -19.57
C GLU A 114 28.41 -29.61 -19.15
N SER A 115 27.15 -29.70 -18.71
CA SER A 115 26.43 -28.58 -18.09
C SER A 115 25.35 -29.05 -17.12
N ILE A 116 25.09 -28.25 -16.09
CA ILE A 116 23.98 -28.49 -15.17
C ILE A 116 22.61 -28.53 -15.87
N THR A 117 22.48 -27.91 -17.04
CA THR A 117 21.22 -27.87 -17.82
C THR A 117 20.85 -29.18 -18.50
N GLU A 118 21.78 -30.12 -18.60
CA GLU A 118 21.50 -31.49 -19.07
C GLU A 118 20.54 -32.24 -18.15
N VAL A 119 20.48 -31.84 -16.87
CA VAL A 119 19.59 -32.44 -15.89
C VAL A 119 18.34 -31.58 -15.71
N PRO A 120 17.12 -32.12 -15.91
CA PRO A 120 15.90 -31.40 -15.60
C PRO A 120 15.84 -30.98 -14.13
N ILE A 121 15.46 -29.72 -13.86
CA ILE A 121 15.40 -29.15 -12.50
C ILE A 121 14.58 -30.03 -11.56
N GLU A 122 13.36 -30.43 -11.95
CA GLU A 122 12.49 -31.21 -11.05
C GLU A 122 13.11 -32.57 -10.68
N LYS A 123 13.84 -33.19 -11.61
CA LYS A 123 14.58 -34.44 -11.37
C LYS A 123 15.69 -34.22 -10.35
N ALA A 124 16.58 -33.26 -10.61
CA ALA A 124 17.69 -32.93 -9.71
C ALA A 124 17.21 -32.50 -8.31
N MET A 125 16.14 -31.70 -8.25
CA MET A 125 15.58 -31.25 -6.98
C MET A 125 14.93 -32.37 -6.16
N THR A 126 14.36 -33.37 -6.82
CA THR A 126 13.82 -34.56 -6.15
C THR A 126 14.96 -35.42 -5.59
N GLU A 127 15.94 -35.74 -6.43
CA GLU A 127 17.11 -36.55 -6.05
C GLU A 127 17.93 -35.88 -4.93
N TYR A 128 18.13 -34.56 -5.01
CA TYR A 128 18.89 -33.82 -4.00
C TYR A 128 18.17 -33.75 -2.66
N ARG A 129 16.84 -33.62 -2.66
CA ARG A 129 16.07 -33.67 -1.39
C ARG A 129 16.22 -35.02 -0.72
N THR A 130 16.15 -36.11 -1.47
CA THR A 130 16.39 -37.47 -0.95
C THR A 130 17.80 -37.57 -0.37
N TYR A 131 18.82 -37.15 -1.12
CA TYR A 131 20.21 -37.12 -0.65
C TYR A 131 20.38 -36.33 0.65
N LEU A 132 19.77 -35.15 0.78
CA LEU A 132 19.86 -34.34 2.00
C LEU A 132 19.22 -35.05 3.20
N VAL A 133 18.07 -35.70 3.02
CA VAL A 133 17.38 -36.45 4.08
C VAL A 133 18.22 -37.65 4.53
N GLU A 134 18.79 -38.41 3.60
CA GLU A 134 19.70 -39.53 3.90
C GLU A 134 20.94 -39.08 4.69
N GLN A 135 21.38 -37.84 4.46
CA GLN A 135 22.50 -37.22 5.16
C GLN A 135 22.10 -36.55 6.49
N GLY A 136 20.85 -36.71 6.94
CA GLY A 136 20.34 -36.12 8.17
C GLY A 136 20.16 -34.60 8.13
N VAL A 137 20.15 -33.99 6.94
CA VAL A 137 20.02 -32.54 6.75
C VAL A 137 18.55 -32.13 6.62
N ARG A 138 18.14 -31.15 7.43
CA ARG A 138 16.80 -30.57 7.32
C ARG A 138 16.64 -29.79 6.02
N ILE A 139 15.71 -30.23 5.19
CA ILE A 139 15.41 -29.60 3.89
C ILE A 139 14.56 -28.33 4.00
N THR A 140 13.98 -28.06 5.18
CA THR A 140 13.17 -26.86 5.46
C THR A 140 13.75 -26.04 6.62
N THR A 141 13.47 -24.74 6.60
CA THR A 141 13.72 -23.81 7.70
C THR A 141 12.40 -23.24 8.21
N THR A 142 12.39 -22.87 9.49
CA THR A 142 11.26 -22.19 10.13
C THR A 142 11.55 -20.70 10.15
N ASN A 143 10.66 -19.92 9.53
CA ASN A 143 10.65 -18.47 9.58
C ASN A 143 9.42 -17.99 10.36
N HIS A 144 9.42 -16.72 10.75
CA HIS A 144 8.27 -16.08 11.38
C HIS A 144 7.80 -14.90 10.54
N LYS A 145 6.48 -14.68 10.48
CA LYS A 145 5.88 -13.47 9.91
C LYS A 145 4.65 -13.06 10.70
N LEU A 146 4.29 -11.78 10.63
CA LEU A 146 3.03 -11.28 11.16
C LEU A 146 1.91 -11.55 10.16
N ASN A 147 0.83 -12.20 10.61
CA ASN A 147 -0.34 -12.47 9.77
C ASN A 147 -1.27 -11.23 9.69
N ALA A 148 -2.43 -11.38 9.05
CA ALA A 148 -3.40 -10.28 8.91
C ALA A 148 -3.99 -9.79 10.26
N LYS A 149 -3.94 -10.62 11.31
CA LYS A 149 -4.38 -10.32 12.68
C LYS A 149 -3.23 -9.84 13.59
N GLN A 150 -2.06 -9.51 13.02
CA GLN A 150 -0.84 -9.17 13.78
C GLN A 150 -0.31 -10.29 14.67
N GLU A 151 -0.71 -11.55 14.45
CA GLU A 151 -0.17 -12.67 15.21
C GLU A 151 1.14 -13.14 14.54
N ARG A 152 2.14 -13.43 15.37
CA ARG A 152 3.41 -14.00 14.90
C ARG A 152 3.20 -15.48 14.57
N ILE A 153 3.12 -15.79 13.28
CA ILE A 153 2.96 -17.16 12.79
C ILE A 153 4.28 -17.75 12.29
N THR A 154 4.41 -19.06 12.46
CA THR A 154 5.51 -19.86 11.92
C THR A 154 5.22 -20.25 10.47
N VAL A 155 6.18 -20.03 9.58
CA VAL A 155 6.11 -20.40 8.16
C VAL A 155 7.29 -21.28 7.83
N LYS A 156 7.02 -22.46 7.26
CA LYS A 156 8.07 -23.33 6.71
C LYS A 156 8.51 -22.80 5.34
N ALA A 157 9.80 -22.69 5.13
CA ALA A 157 10.41 -22.37 3.85
C ALA A 157 11.46 -23.42 3.48
N ASN A 158 11.84 -23.47 2.20
CA ASN A 158 12.98 -24.30 1.78
C ASN A 158 14.26 -23.84 2.49
N SER A 159 15.07 -24.80 2.92
CA SER A 159 16.39 -24.52 3.48
C SER A 159 17.32 -23.86 2.46
N TYR A 160 18.40 -23.23 2.93
CA TYR A 160 19.44 -22.71 2.04
C TYR A 160 20.09 -23.80 1.18
N TYR A 161 20.15 -25.06 1.65
CA TYR A 161 20.59 -26.19 0.84
C TYR A 161 19.74 -26.34 -0.42
N VAL A 162 18.43 -26.48 -0.25
CA VAL A 162 17.47 -26.69 -1.35
C VAL A 162 17.41 -25.48 -2.28
N THR A 163 17.38 -24.27 -1.72
CA THR A 163 17.30 -23.05 -2.55
C THR A 163 18.58 -22.79 -3.34
N ASN A 164 19.76 -23.18 -2.83
CA ASN A 164 21.02 -22.92 -3.53
C ASN A 164 21.15 -23.73 -4.82
N LEU A 165 20.85 -25.05 -4.79
CA LEU A 165 20.85 -25.87 -6.00
C LEU A 165 19.82 -25.37 -7.01
N LYS A 166 18.60 -25.10 -6.54
CA LYS A 166 17.53 -24.60 -7.41
C LYS A 166 17.93 -23.31 -8.14
N GLN A 167 18.50 -22.34 -7.42
CA GLN A 167 18.95 -21.07 -8.00
C GLN A 167 20.09 -21.26 -9.00
N PHE A 168 21.03 -22.17 -8.72
CA PHE A 168 22.13 -22.50 -9.64
C PHE A 168 21.59 -23.06 -10.96
N MET A 169 20.65 -24.02 -10.89
CA MET A 169 20.06 -24.59 -12.10
C MET A 169 19.17 -23.59 -12.85
N GLU A 170 18.32 -22.83 -12.14
CA GLU A 170 17.45 -21.82 -12.76
C GLU A 170 18.26 -20.69 -13.43
N PHE A 171 19.43 -20.34 -12.88
CA PHE A 171 20.34 -19.40 -13.51
C PHE A 171 20.83 -19.91 -14.87
N TYR A 172 21.27 -21.17 -14.96
CA TYR A 172 21.79 -21.70 -16.23
C TYR A 172 20.72 -22.06 -17.25
N GLU A 173 19.52 -22.48 -16.83
CA GLU A 173 18.36 -22.58 -17.74
C GLU A 173 18.07 -21.25 -18.44
N ASP A 174 18.28 -20.14 -17.73
CA ASP A 174 18.05 -18.80 -18.24
C ASP A 174 19.26 -18.25 -19.01
N TYR A 175 20.48 -18.46 -18.51
CA TYR A 175 21.73 -17.97 -19.11
C TYR A 175 22.03 -18.63 -20.45
N TYR A 176 21.63 -19.89 -20.63
CA TYR A 176 21.77 -20.63 -21.87
C TYR A 176 20.48 -20.69 -22.71
N PHE A 177 19.46 -19.91 -22.35
CA PHE A 177 18.22 -19.87 -23.09
C PHE A 177 18.42 -19.29 -24.49
N ASP A 178 18.05 -20.05 -25.52
CA ASP A 178 18.17 -19.69 -26.93
C ASP A 178 16.82 -19.19 -27.48
N GLY A 179 16.44 -17.97 -27.09
CA GLY A 179 15.20 -17.33 -27.52
C GLY A 179 14.91 -16.02 -26.81
N GLU A 180 13.77 -15.41 -27.14
CA GLU A 180 13.31 -14.18 -26.49
C GLU A 180 12.68 -14.44 -25.12
N GLU A 181 12.75 -13.46 -24.22
CA GLU A 181 12.11 -13.53 -22.89
C GLU A 181 10.62 -13.88 -22.95
N TRP A 182 9.92 -13.48 -24.02
CA TRP A 182 8.50 -13.78 -24.26
C TRP A 182 8.19 -15.26 -24.42
N GLU A 183 9.17 -16.04 -24.86
CA GLU A 183 9.02 -17.46 -25.15
C GLU A 183 9.11 -18.31 -23.88
N LYS A 184 9.71 -17.76 -22.81
CA LYS A 184 9.82 -18.42 -21.52
C LYS A 184 8.46 -18.56 -20.84
N ASP A 185 8.34 -19.57 -19.99
CA ASP A 185 7.19 -19.76 -19.10
C ASP A 185 7.32 -18.95 -17.79
N VAL A 186 8.43 -18.26 -17.61
CA VAL A 186 8.64 -17.25 -16.56
C VAL A 186 9.23 -16.03 -17.22
N TRP A 187 8.54 -14.91 -17.10
CA TRP A 187 8.93 -13.63 -17.67
C TRP A 187 9.58 -12.75 -16.60
N ASP A 188 10.81 -12.29 -16.85
CA ASP A 188 11.51 -11.31 -16.04
C ASP A 188 11.45 -9.92 -16.66
N ARG A 189 10.71 -9.00 -16.04
CA ARG A 189 10.55 -7.63 -16.56
C ARG A 189 11.88 -6.88 -16.71
N ARG A 190 12.93 -7.27 -15.98
CA ARG A 190 14.25 -6.63 -16.04
C ARG A 190 15.00 -6.94 -17.33
N LYS A 191 14.60 -8.01 -18.01
CA LYS A 191 15.14 -8.45 -19.32
C LYS A 191 14.21 -8.09 -20.47
N MET A 192 13.10 -7.44 -20.15
CA MET A 192 12.15 -6.93 -21.12
C MET A 192 12.40 -5.44 -21.34
N ASN A 193 12.40 -5.02 -22.59
CA ASN A 193 12.45 -3.60 -22.94
C ASN A 193 11.07 -2.94 -22.71
N LEU A 194 10.63 -2.88 -21.45
CA LEU A 194 9.35 -2.28 -21.08
C LEU A 194 9.52 -0.77 -20.85
N PRO A 195 8.55 0.04 -21.29
CA PRO A 195 8.48 1.45 -20.92
C PRO A 195 8.46 1.64 -19.40
N SER A 196 9.11 2.71 -18.92
CA SER A 196 9.27 2.98 -17.49
C SER A 196 7.94 3.17 -16.74
N ASP A 197 6.90 3.66 -17.42
CA ASP A 197 5.55 3.84 -16.86
C ASP A 197 4.80 2.52 -16.61
N LYS A 198 5.30 1.40 -17.15
CA LYS A 198 4.73 0.06 -16.95
C LYS A 198 5.28 -0.62 -15.69
N VAL A 199 6.34 -0.07 -15.11
CA VAL A 199 7.10 -0.68 -14.02
C VAL A 199 7.02 0.22 -12.80
N ASN A 200 6.48 -0.30 -11.71
CA ASN A 200 6.55 0.39 -10.42
C ASN A 200 7.88 0.01 -9.72
N PRO A 201 8.83 0.95 -9.57
CA PRO A 201 10.14 0.64 -9.00
C PRO A 201 10.08 0.33 -7.51
N THR A 202 8.97 0.63 -6.83
CA THR A 202 8.79 0.42 -5.37
C THR A 202 8.30 -0.98 -4.99
N GLN A 203 8.09 -1.85 -5.99
CA GLN A 203 7.68 -3.24 -5.80
C GLN A 203 8.84 -4.21 -5.95
N TYR A 204 8.82 -5.31 -5.19
CA TYR A 204 9.83 -6.37 -5.27
C TYR A 204 9.54 -7.35 -6.40
N GLU A 205 8.29 -7.47 -6.82
CA GLU A 205 7.87 -8.44 -7.82
C GLU A 205 8.31 -8.00 -9.22
N TYR A 206 9.16 -8.81 -9.85
CA TYR A 206 9.65 -8.60 -11.21
C TYR A 206 9.42 -9.81 -12.14
N LEU A 207 8.82 -10.89 -11.61
CA LEU A 207 8.55 -12.12 -12.34
C LEU A 207 7.05 -12.34 -12.53
N VAL A 208 6.68 -12.88 -13.69
CA VAL A 208 5.37 -13.51 -13.94
C VAL A 208 5.61 -14.95 -14.37
N SER A 209 4.99 -15.91 -13.66
CA SER A 209 5.13 -17.34 -13.94
C SER A 209 3.85 -17.91 -14.53
N PHE A 210 3.98 -18.65 -15.62
CA PHE A 210 2.92 -19.39 -16.31
C PHE A 210 3.08 -20.92 -16.14
N LYS A 211 4.16 -21.38 -15.49
CA LYS A 211 4.48 -22.81 -15.30
C LYS A 211 3.35 -23.60 -14.64
N GLU A 212 2.62 -22.95 -13.75
CA GLU A 212 1.52 -23.58 -12.98
C GLU A 212 0.23 -23.77 -13.80
N ILE A 213 0.17 -23.27 -15.05
CA ILE A 213 -0.93 -23.55 -15.98
C ILE A 213 -0.67 -24.92 -16.61
N PRO A 214 -1.51 -25.96 -16.34
CA PRO A 214 -1.16 -27.34 -16.69
C PRO A 214 -1.10 -27.61 -18.19
N SER A 215 -2.07 -27.08 -18.95
CA SER A 215 -2.14 -27.24 -20.40
C SER A 215 -1.19 -26.29 -21.11
N ILE A 216 -0.32 -26.82 -21.98
CA ILE A 216 0.55 -26.01 -22.85
C ILE A 216 -0.28 -25.04 -23.69
N TYR A 217 -1.44 -25.49 -24.19
CA TYR A 217 -2.34 -24.64 -24.97
C TYR A 217 -2.83 -23.43 -24.17
N TYR A 218 -3.38 -23.65 -22.98
CA TYR A 218 -3.87 -22.55 -22.13
C TYR A 218 -2.73 -21.66 -21.63
N ARG A 219 -1.52 -22.22 -21.45
CA ARG A 219 -0.33 -21.46 -21.08
C ARG A 219 0.07 -20.47 -22.17
N GLU A 220 0.23 -20.95 -23.40
CA GLU A 220 0.58 -20.09 -24.55
C GLU A 220 -0.50 -19.05 -24.84
N LEU A 221 -1.77 -19.43 -24.67
CA LEU A 221 -2.89 -18.51 -24.80
C LEU A 221 -2.86 -17.40 -23.73
N THR A 222 -2.58 -17.76 -22.48
CA THR A 222 -2.42 -16.80 -21.38
C THR A 222 -1.23 -15.88 -21.60
N LYS A 223 -0.09 -16.42 -22.07
CA LYS A 223 1.09 -15.64 -22.47
C LYS A 223 0.74 -14.65 -23.57
N ARG A 224 0.10 -15.09 -24.65
CA ARG A 224 -0.35 -14.20 -25.74
C ARG A 224 -1.25 -13.07 -25.23
N TYR A 225 -2.22 -13.38 -24.37
CA TYR A 225 -3.12 -12.39 -23.78
C TYR A 225 -2.41 -11.41 -22.86
N CYS A 226 -1.51 -11.90 -22.01
CA CYS A 226 -0.68 -11.06 -21.13
C CYS A 226 0.23 -10.12 -21.93
N LYS A 227 0.88 -10.62 -23.00
CA LYS A 227 1.69 -9.80 -23.92
C LYS A 227 0.85 -8.69 -24.55
N LEU A 228 -0.36 -9.02 -25.00
CA LEU A 228 -1.29 -8.03 -25.55
C LEU A 228 -1.67 -6.97 -24.50
N LYS A 229 -1.99 -7.37 -23.27
CA LYS A 229 -2.41 -6.45 -22.19
C LYS A 229 -1.28 -5.53 -21.71
N LEU A 230 -0.01 -5.92 -21.81
CA LEU A 230 1.12 -5.04 -21.48
C LEU A 230 1.11 -3.73 -22.30
N ASN A 231 0.51 -3.71 -23.50
CA ASN A 231 0.33 -2.47 -24.26
C ASN A 231 -0.50 -1.43 -23.50
N THR A 232 -1.48 -1.85 -22.71
CA THR A 232 -2.44 -0.94 -22.05
C THR A 232 -2.28 -0.85 -20.54
N VAL A 233 -1.86 -1.93 -19.87
CA VAL A 233 -1.74 -1.98 -18.40
C VAL A 233 -0.30 -2.20 -17.93
N SER A 234 -0.04 -2.03 -16.63
CA SER A 234 1.28 -2.24 -16.02
C SER A 234 1.66 -3.71 -15.91
N PHE A 235 2.95 -3.97 -15.72
CA PHE A 235 3.47 -5.33 -15.52
C PHE A 235 2.83 -6.02 -14.31
N SER A 236 2.61 -5.29 -13.23
CA SER A 236 1.98 -5.83 -12.01
C SER A 236 0.51 -6.22 -12.25
N HIS A 237 -0.21 -5.49 -13.10
CA HIS A 237 -1.58 -5.88 -13.49
C HIS A 237 -1.55 -7.13 -14.37
N VAL A 238 -0.58 -7.25 -15.28
CA VAL A 238 -0.39 -8.48 -16.08
C VAL A 238 -0.06 -9.69 -15.19
N SER A 239 0.73 -9.50 -14.12
CA SER A 239 0.94 -10.54 -13.12
C SER A 239 -0.36 -11.00 -12.43
N ASP A 240 -1.25 -10.06 -12.11
CA ASP A 240 -2.56 -10.36 -11.51
C ASP A 240 -3.50 -11.05 -12.50
N ILE A 241 -3.49 -10.64 -13.77
CA ILE A 241 -4.21 -11.32 -14.87
C ILE A 241 -3.73 -12.76 -15.00
N ALA A 242 -2.42 -12.98 -15.12
CA ALA A 242 -1.84 -14.31 -15.24
C ALA A 242 -2.20 -15.19 -14.03
N GLY A 243 -2.15 -14.64 -12.83
CA GLY A 243 -2.54 -15.33 -11.60
C GLY A 243 -4.00 -15.78 -11.59
N ARG A 244 -4.94 -14.91 -11.98
CA ARG A 244 -6.38 -15.21 -12.02
C ARG A 244 -6.74 -16.20 -13.13
N LEU A 245 -6.14 -16.05 -14.32
CA LEU A 245 -6.34 -17.00 -15.42
C LEU A 245 -5.74 -18.36 -15.09
N LYS A 246 -4.59 -18.41 -14.42
CA LYS A 246 -4.03 -19.66 -13.91
C LYS A 246 -5.03 -20.38 -13.02
N GLU A 247 -5.64 -19.71 -12.05
CA GLU A 247 -6.63 -20.34 -11.17
C GLU A 247 -7.80 -20.94 -11.95
N PHE A 248 -8.32 -20.22 -12.95
CA PHE A 248 -9.38 -20.72 -13.83
C PHE A 248 -8.94 -21.94 -14.65
N PHE A 249 -7.77 -21.90 -15.28
CA PHE A 249 -7.29 -23.03 -16.08
C PHE A 249 -6.87 -24.25 -15.25
N VAL A 250 -6.43 -24.05 -14.00
CA VAL A 250 -6.23 -25.13 -13.04
C VAL A 250 -7.57 -25.76 -12.65
N PHE A 251 -8.60 -24.96 -12.40
CA PHE A 251 -9.96 -25.44 -12.17
C PHE A 251 -10.48 -26.28 -13.34
N LEU A 252 -10.34 -25.77 -14.59
CA LEU A 252 -10.76 -26.50 -15.78
C LEU A 252 -10.02 -27.82 -15.92
N ASN A 253 -8.70 -27.83 -15.76
CA ASN A 253 -7.90 -29.05 -15.86
C ASN A 253 -8.24 -30.07 -14.77
N LYS A 254 -8.64 -29.61 -13.57
CA LYS A 254 -9.04 -30.48 -12.46
C LYS A 254 -10.41 -31.15 -12.71
N ASN A 255 -11.39 -30.37 -13.15
CA ASN A 255 -12.79 -30.81 -13.20
C ASN A 255 -13.23 -31.28 -14.61
N TYR A 256 -12.55 -30.85 -15.67
CA TYR A 256 -12.95 -31.06 -17.06
C TYR A 256 -11.77 -31.44 -17.96
N LYS A 257 -11.09 -32.56 -17.65
CA LYS A 257 -9.89 -33.02 -18.38
C LYS A 257 -10.07 -33.23 -19.90
N HIS A 258 -11.30 -33.47 -20.35
CA HIS A 258 -11.63 -33.66 -21.76
C HIS A 258 -11.66 -32.33 -22.54
N LEU A 259 -11.77 -31.19 -21.85
CA LEU A 259 -11.71 -29.87 -22.46
C LEU A 259 -10.25 -29.49 -22.68
N THR A 260 -9.82 -29.59 -23.93
CA THR A 260 -8.45 -29.32 -24.36
C THR A 260 -8.33 -28.02 -25.14
N ARG A 261 -9.47 -27.49 -25.59
CA ARG A 261 -9.61 -26.30 -26.44
C ARG A 261 -10.62 -25.34 -25.87
N LEU A 262 -10.53 -24.07 -26.26
CA LEU A 262 -11.39 -23.02 -25.71
C LEU A 262 -12.79 -23.05 -26.34
N HIS A 263 -12.95 -23.38 -27.63
CA HIS A 263 -14.25 -23.49 -28.29
C HIS A 263 -15.19 -24.53 -27.65
N GLN A 264 -14.62 -25.48 -26.89
CA GLN A 264 -15.35 -26.53 -26.20
C GLN A 264 -16.01 -26.04 -24.91
N LEU A 265 -15.60 -24.87 -24.39
CA LEU A 265 -16.20 -24.31 -23.19
C LEU A 265 -17.64 -23.90 -23.46
N THR A 266 -18.52 -24.34 -22.58
CA THR A 266 -19.90 -23.87 -22.53
C THR A 266 -20.14 -23.07 -21.26
N ARG A 267 -21.35 -22.54 -21.14
CA ARG A 267 -21.78 -21.79 -19.96
C ARG A 267 -21.72 -22.63 -18.67
N GLU A 268 -21.96 -23.94 -18.77
CA GLU A 268 -21.98 -24.86 -17.63
C GLU A 268 -20.66 -24.84 -16.83
N GLN A 269 -19.51 -24.81 -17.52
CA GLN A 269 -18.21 -24.77 -16.86
C GLN A 269 -17.97 -23.45 -16.13
N ILE A 270 -18.49 -22.34 -16.65
CA ILE A 270 -18.39 -21.03 -16.00
C ILE A 270 -19.26 -21.00 -14.75
N GLU A 271 -20.49 -21.49 -14.82
CA GLU A 271 -21.39 -21.55 -13.66
C GLU A 271 -20.80 -22.41 -12.54
N HIS A 272 -20.19 -23.55 -12.89
CA HIS A 272 -19.48 -24.37 -11.91
C HIS A 272 -18.29 -23.61 -11.29
N TYR A 273 -17.49 -22.90 -12.10
CA TYR A 273 -16.38 -22.09 -11.58
C TYR A 273 -16.87 -21.01 -10.62
N LEU A 274 -17.93 -20.28 -10.98
CA LEU A 274 -18.54 -19.24 -10.15
C LEU A 274 -19.09 -19.82 -8.84
N ALA A 275 -19.72 -21.00 -8.89
CA ALA A 275 -20.20 -21.70 -7.70
C ALA A 275 -19.06 -22.12 -6.76
N GLU A 276 -17.92 -22.59 -7.29
CA GLU A 276 -16.73 -22.91 -6.49
C GLU A 276 -16.12 -21.64 -5.87
N LEU A 277 -16.03 -20.55 -6.64
CA LEU A 277 -15.57 -19.27 -6.12
C LEU A 277 -16.47 -18.73 -4.99
N ASN A 278 -17.79 -18.82 -5.13
CA ASN A 278 -18.74 -18.41 -4.09
C ASN A 278 -18.60 -19.24 -2.81
N LYS A 279 -18.33 -20.56 -2.94
CA LYS A 279 -18.10 -21.46 -1.79
C LYS A 279 -16.75 -21.24 -1.10
N SER A 280 -15.78 -20.60 -1.75
CA SER A 280 -14.42 -20.42 -1.23
C SER A 280 -14.29 -19.37 -0.12
N GLY A 281 -15.37 -18.66 0.23
CA GLY A 281 -15.35 -17.65 1.30
C GLY A 281 -14.55 -16.39 0.97
N ILE A 282 -14.23 -16.15 -0.32
CA ILE A 282 -13.52 -14.95 -0.76
C ILE A 282 -14.41 -13.71 -0.68
N LYS A 283 -13.80 -12.54 -0.49
CA LYS A 283 -14.54 -11.26 -0.43
C LYS A 283 -15.23 -10.96 -1.77
N PRO A 284 -16.42 -10.33 -1.77
CA PRO A 284 -17.13 -9.96 -3.00
C PRO A 284 -16.28 -9.13 -3.98
N SER A 285 -15.44 -8.22 -3.48
CA SER A 285 -14.53 -7.43 -4.33
C SER A 285 -13.43 -8.27 -5.00
N THR A 286 -12.94 -9.30 -4.32
CA THR A 286 -11.98 -10.26 -4.88
C THR A 286 -12.64 -11.13 -5.95
N LEU A 287 -13.86 -11.60 -5.67
CA LEU A 287 -14.68 -12.36 -6.62
C LEU A 287 -14.94 -11.53 -7.89
N MET A 288 -15.42 -10.29 -7.74
CA MET A 288 -15.61 -9.33 -8.83
C MET A 288 -14.33 -9.21 -9.68
N GLY A 289 -13.16 -9.03 -9.05
CA GLY A 289 -11.89 -8.95 -9.78
C GLY A 289 -11.54 -10.21 -10.58
N LYS A 290 -11.83 -11.41 -10.05
CA LYS A 290 -11.63 -12.68 -10.78
C LYS A 290 -12.53 -12.76 -12.01
N ILE A 291 -13.81 -12.44 -11.83
CA ILE A 291 -14.80 -12.43 -12.92
C ILE A 291 -14.41 -11.40 -13.98
N SER A 292 -14.04 -10.18 -13.59
CA SER A 292 -13.64 -9.12 -14.54
C SER A 292 -12.43 -9.51 -15.40
N VAL A 293 -11.46 -10.25 -14.86
CA VAL A 293 -10.32 -10.73 -15.66
C VAL A 293 -10.74 -11.81 -16.65
N LEU A 294 -11.64 -12.70 -16.23
CA LEU A 294 -12.15 -13.77 -17.08
C LEU A 294 -13.04 -13.23 -18.21
N ASP A 295 -13.95 -12.33 -17.87
CA ASP A 295 -14.80 -11.59 -18.81
C ASP A 295 -13.95 -10.83 -19.81
N GLY A 296 -13.04 -9.97 -19.31
CA GLY A 296 -12.13 -9.21 -20.16
C GLY A 296 -11.26 -10.10 -21.07
N PHE A 297 -10.90 -11.30 -20.62
CA PHE A 297 -10.21 -12.29 -21.45
C PHE A 297 -11.10 -12.78 -22.59
N PHE A 298 -12.28 -13.33 -22.28
CA PHE A 298 -13.22 -13.86 -23.28
C PHE A 298 -13.68 -12.78 -24.27
N THR A 299 -14.06 -11.59 -23.78
CA THR A 299 -14.43 -10.48 -24.65
C THR A 299 -13.30 -10.07 -25.59
N THR A 300 -12.05 -10.03 -25.09
CA THR A 300 -10.90 -9.62 -25.93
C THR A 300 -10.62 -10.65 -27.02
N ILE A 301 -10.58 -11.94 -26.69
CA ILE A 301 -10.26 -12.98 -27.68
C ILE A 301 -11.35 -13.10 -28.75
N GLN A 302 -12.63 -12.90 -28.38
CA GLN A 302 -13.75 -12.85 -29.32
C GLN A 302 -13.68 -11.59 -30.20
N LYS A 303 -13.46 -10.41 -29.59
CA LYS A 303 -13.37 -9.13 -30.32
C LYS A 303 -12.24 -9.11 -31.34
N PHE A 304 -11.12 -9.77 -31.05
CA PHE A 304 -9.96 -9.84 -31.93
C PHE A 304 -9.95 -11.09 -32.82
N ASP A 305 -11.05 -11.83 -32.84
CA ASP A 305 -11.24 -13.02 -33.67
C ASP A 305 -10.07 -14.00 -33.58
N TRP A 306 -9.68 -14.34 -32.35
CA TRP A 306 -8.65 -15.35 -32.15
C TRP A 306 -9.19 -16.72 -32.57
N ASN A 307 -8.31 -17.57 -33.10
CA ASN A 307 -8.65 -18.96 -33.35
C ASN A 307 -9.09 -19.65 -32.05
N ASP A 308 -10.00 -20.63 -32.17
CA ASP A 308 -10.44 -21.47 -31.05
C ASP A 308 -11.16 -20.68 -29.93
N VAL A 309 -12.05 -19.75 -30.26
CA VAL A 309 -12.85 -19.02 -29.26
C VAL A 309 -14.20 -19.69 -28.99
N PRO A 310 -14.76 -19.56 -27.77
CA PRO A 310 -16.15 -19.93 -27.53
C PRO A 310 -17.10 -19.13 -28.43
N SER A 311 -18.07 -19.82 -29.03
CA SER A 311 -19.03 -19.21 -29.98
C SER A 311 -20.11 -18.35 -29.31
N LYS A 312 -20.26 -18.46 -27.99
CA LYS A 312 -21.23 -17.71 -27.18
C LYS A 312 -20.51 -16.85 -26.15
N ILE A 313 -21.18 -15.79 -25.71
CA ILE A 313 -20.77 -15.03 -24.53
C ILE A 313 -20.90 -15.95 -23.31
N LEU A 314 -19.85 -16.00 -22.49
CA LEU A 314 -19.74 -16.94 -21.37
C LEU A 314 -19.91 -16.29 -19.99
N VAL A 315 -19.72 -14.98 -19.89
CA VAL A 315 -19.82 -14.20 -18.65
C VAL A 315 -20.80 -13.05 -18.88
N PHE A 316 -21.70 -12.83 -17.93
CA PHE A 316 -22.75 -11.81 -18.00
C PHE A 316 -22.74 -10.89 -16.78
N GLN A 317 -23.50 -9.80 -16.83
CA GLN A 317 -23.55 -8.84 -15.71
C GLN A 317 -24.14 -9.47 -14.44
N GLU A 318 -25.03 -10.43 -14.59
CA GLU A 318 -25.68 -11.19 -13.52
C GLU A 318 -24.71 -12.08 -12.75
N ASP A 319 -23.53 -12.37 -13.30
CA ASP A 319 -22.48 -13.16 -12.63
C ASP A 319 -21.76 -12.36 -11.55
N TYR A 320 -21.81 -11.03 -11.62
CA TYR A 320 -21.08 -10.18 -10.71
C TYR A 320 -21.78 -10.09 -9.35
N PRO A 321 -21.05 -10.35 -8.25
CA PRO A 321 -21.64 -10.22 -6.92
C PRO A 321 -21.96 -8.76 -6.63
N LYS A 322 -23.04 -8.51 -5.89
CA LYS A 322 -23.27 -7.20 -5.28
C LYS A 322 -22.12 -6.92 -4.30
N VAL A 323 -21.33 -5.89 -4.58
CA VAL A 323 -20.25 -5.46 -3.68
C VAL A 323 -20.82 -4.42 -2.73
N PRO A 324 -20.86 -4.69 -1.40
CA PRO A 324 -21.26 -3.67 -0.44
C PRO A 324 -20.37 -2.43 -0.57
N LYS A 325 -20.94 -1.23 -0.40
CA LYS A 325 -20.14 -0.01 -0.34
C LYS A 325 -19.17 -0.12 0.84
N ALA A 326 -17.87 -0.21 0.55
CA ALA A 326 -16.86 -0.29 1.58
C ALA A 326 -16.74 1.06 2.29
N THR A 327 -16.93 1.08 3.60
CA THR A 327 -16.56 2.22 4.45
C THR A 327 -15.04 2.44 4.36
N PRO A 328 -14.57 3.69 4.22
CA PRO A 328 -13.15 4.00 4.29
C PRO A 328 -12.53 3.43 5.58
N ARG A 329 -11.47 2.65 5.43
CA ARG A 329 -10.66 2.16 6.56
C ARG A 329 -9.65 3.24 6.91
N TYR A 330 -10.10 4.28 7.59
CA TYR A 330 -9.20 5.27 8.18
C TYR A 330 -8.59 4.73 9.48
N ILE A 331 -7.53 5.37 9.94
CA ILE A 331 -6.87 5.12 11.22
C ILE A 331 -7.51 6.05 12.25
N ASP A 332 -8.02 5.50 13.35
CA ASP A 332 -8.56 6.27 14.48
C ASP A 332 -7.48 7.16 15.11
N GLU A 333 -7.85 8.35 15.59
CA GLU A 333 -6.93 9.27 16.25
C GLU A 333 -6.24 8.62 17.45
N TYR A 334 -6.96 7.78 18.21
CA TYR A 334 -6.42 7.01 19.33
C TYR A 334 -5.21 6.14 18.91
N VAL A 335 -5.25 5.59 17.70
CA VAL A 335 -4.17 4.75 17.17
C VAL A 335 -3.03 5.61 16.62
N LEU A 336 -3.34 6.76 16.03
CA LEU A 336 -2.34 7.70 15.53
C LEU A 336 -1.54 8.35 16.66
N GLU A 337 -2.19 8.73 17.77
CA GLU A 337 -1.50 9.23 18.97
C GLU A 337 -0.52 8.20 19.52
N GLN A 338 -0.92 6.93 19.61
CA GLN A 338 -0.01 5.84 19.99
C GLN A 338 1.14 5.64 19.00
N LEU A 339 0.90 5.76 17.69
CA LEU A 339 1.98 5.68 16.71
C LEU A 339 2.93 6.86 16.83
N ASN A 340 2.39 8.07 16.99
CA ASN A 340 3.14 9.31 17.05
C ASN A 340 4.03 9.39 18.30
N SER A 341 3.61 8.79 19.42
CA SER A 341 4.43 8.67 20.63
C SER A 341 5.58 7.66 20.52
N HIS A 342 5.61 6.84 19.47
CA HIS A 342 6.64 5.82 19.22
C HIS A 342 7.38 6.04 17.89
N LEU A 343 7.39 7.27 17.36
CA LEU A 343 8.14 7.58 16.13
C LEU A 343 9.65 7.36 16.30
N ASP A 344 10.18 7.61 17.49
CA ASP A 344 11.61 7.42 17.81
C ASP A 344 12.04 5.94 17.81
N ASP A 345 11.09 5.01 17.89
CA ASP A 345 11.36 3.57 17.76
C ASP A 345 11.43 3.11 16.30
N LEU A 346 11.05 3.96 15.34
CA LEU A 346 11.17 3.69 13.91
C LEU A 346 12.55 4.15 13.41
N PRO A 347 13.07 3.54 12.32
CA PRO A 347 14.17 4.15 11.60
C PRO A 347 13.81 5.59 11.20
N ALA A 348 14.72 6.54 11.37
CA ALA A 348 14.45 7.97 11.17
C ALA A 348 13.78 8.28 9.82
N TYR A 349 14.22 7.64 8.74
CA TYR A 349 13.61 7.80 7.41
C TYR A 349 12.15 7.30 7.35
N ILE A 350 11.79 6.25 8.11
CA ILE A 350 10.41 5.78 8.22
C ILE A 350 9.57 6.76 9.04
N ALA A 351 10.10 7.29 10.15
CA ALA A 351 9.41 8.32 10.93
C ALA A 351 9.10 9.56 10.09
N THR A 352 10.05 10.04 9.29
CA THR A 352 9.84 11.12 8.31
C THR A 352 8.74 10.76 7.30
N MET A 353 8.77 9.56 6.72
CA MET A 353 7.72 9.08 5.81
C MET A 353 6.33 9.06 6.48
N VAL A 354 6.25 8.68 7.76
CA VAL A 354 5.01 8.64 8.53
C VAL A 354 4.43 10.05 8.73
N MET A 355 5.27 11.04 9.01
CA MET A 355 4.83 12.44 9.11
C MET A 355 4.32 12.98 7.76
N ILE A 356 5.06 12.74 6.68
CA ILE A 356 4.66 13.17 5.33
C ILE A 356 3.32 12.55 4.91
N ILE A 357 3.13 11.24 5.14
CA ILE A 357 1.90 10.56 4.69
C ILE A 357 0.68 10.91 5.56
N GLN A 358 0.88 11.18 6.85
CA GLN A 358 -0.17 11.64 7.77
C GLN A 358 -0.69 13.02 7.41
N GLU A 359 0.16 13.88 6.84
CA GLU A 359 -0.25 15.20 6.41
C GLU A 359 -0.73 15.22 4.95
N GLY A 360 0.06 14.65 4.04
CA GLY A 360 -0.17 14.77 2.61
C GLY A 360 -1.14 13.75 2.02
N GLY A 361 -1.48 12.67 2.74
CA GLY A 361 -2.43 11.66 2.26
C GLY A 361 -2.05 10.99 0.93
N MET A 362 -0.76 10.99 0.59
CA MET A 362 -0.24 10.47 -0.67
C MET A 362 -0.29 8.93 -0.75
N ARG A 363 -0.26 8.37 -1.96
CA ARG A 363 -0.15 6.91 -2.12
C ARG A 363 1.26 6.48 -1.73
N ILE A 364 1.40 5.31 -1.12
CA ILE A 364 2.71 4.82 -0.68
C ILE A 364 3.76 4.72 -1.81
N SER A 365 3.35 4.40 -3.03
CA SER A 365 4.26 4.39 -4.17
C SER A 365 4.79 5.79 -4.49
N GLU A 366 3.97 6.83 -4.33
CA GLU A 366 4.33 8.23 -4.55
C GLU A 366 5.33 8.66 -3.47
N LEU A 367 5.05 8.35 -2.21
CA LEU A 367 5.97 8.62 -1.10
C LEU A 367 7.33 7.92 -1.27
N CYS A 368 7.32 6.63 -1.61
CA CYS A 368 8.56 5.87 -1.82
C CYS A 368 9.38 6.37 -3.03
N THR A 369 8.76 7.06 -3.99
CA THR A 369 9.44 7.63 -5.18
C THR A 369 9.56 9.15 -5.10
N LEU A 370 9.29 9.74 -3.93
CA LEU A 370 9.43 11.16 -3.73
C LEU A 370 10.88 11.55 -4.03
N LYS A 371 11.04 12.56 -4.88
CA LYS A 371 12.36 13.04 -5.31
C LYS A 371 12.94 14.01 -4.28
N ARG A 372 14.25 14.18 -4.33
CA ARG A 372 14.90 15.38 -3.81
C ARG A 372 14.38 16.63 -4.53
N ASP A 373 14.54 17.79 -3.90
CA ASP A 373 14.02 19.08 -4.35
C ASP A 373 12.49 19.06 -4.55
N CYS A 374 11.77 18.26 -3.76
CA CYS A 374 10.31 18.15 -3.83
C CYS A 374 9.56 19.30 -3.15
N LEU A 375 10.26 20.19 -2.44
CA LEU A 375 9.67 21.33 -1.77
C LEU A 375 9.66 22.56 -2.69
N LEU A 376 8.50 23.19 -2.79
CA LEU A 376 8.35 24.54 -3.33
C LEU A 376 8.05 25.49 -2.17
N GLU A 377 8.61 26.68 -2.21
CA GLU A 377 8.35 27.75 -1.27
C GLU A 377 7.73 28.92 -2.02
N ASP A 378 6.65 29.48 -1.48
CA ASP A 378 6.04 30.67 -2.05
C ASP A 378 6.65 31.96 -1.48
N LYS A 379 6.10 33.12 -1.87
CA LYS A 379 6.62 34.42 -1.44
C LYS A 379 6.32 34.74 0.03
N GLU A 380 5.38 34.02 0.64
CA GLU A 380 4.92 34.22 2.03
C GLU A 380 5.63 33.26 3.00
N GLY A 381 6.49 32.39 2.47
CA GLY A 381 7.27 31.42 3.24
C GLY A 381 6.50 30.14 3.55
N ASP A 382 5.41 29.88 2.83
CA ASP A 382 4.64 28.64 2.94
C ASP A 382 5.16 27.58 1.98
N TYR A 383 5.05 26.31 2.41
CA TYR A 383 5.62 25.17 1.71
C TYR A 383 4.59 24.34 0.98
N PHE A 384 4.98 23.89 -0.21
CA PHE A 384 4.21 22.96 -1.01
C PHE A 384 5.06 21.75 -1.35
N LEU A 385 4.46 20.57 -1.22
CA LEU A 385 5.07 19.31 -1.61
C LEU A 385 4.67 18.97 -3.04
N LYS A 386 5.65 18.90 -3.93
CA LYS A 386 5.50 18.48 -5.32
C LYS A 386 5.96 17.04 -5.51
N TYR A 387 5.12 16.23 -6.16
CA TYR A 387 5.43 14.82 -6.43
C TYR A 387 4.69 14.26 -7.64
N TYR A 388 5.24 13.21 -8.23
CA TYR A 388 4.65 12.55 -9.39
C TYR A 388 3.66 11.44 -8.99
N GLN A 389 2.44 11.53 -9.50
CA GLN A 389 1.41 10.51 -9.29
C GLN A 389 1.48 9.42 -10.36
N TRP A 390 2.18 8.32 -10.09
CA TRP A 390 2.38 7.21 -11.05
C TRP A 390 1.11 6.64 -11.67
N LYS A 391 0.03 6.50 -10.87
CA LYS A 391 -1.25 5.98 -11.37
C LYS A 391 -1.88 6.96 -12.37
N MET A 392 -1.73 8.25 -12.09
CA MET A 392 -2.34 9.37 -12.82
C MET A 392 -1.48 9.88 -13.98
N LYS A 393 -0.19 9.54 -13.96
CA LYS A 393 0.85 10.02 -14.86
C LYS A 393 0.94 11.54 -14.96
N LYS A 394 0.89 12.23 -13.81
CA LYS A 394 0.96 13.69 -13.72
C LYS A 394 1.66 14.16 -12.45
N GLU A 395 2.23 15.36 -12.53
CA GLU A 395 2.71 16.10 -11.35
C GLU A 395 1.53 16.53 -10.49
N HIS A 396 1.74 16.50 -9.17
CA HIS A 396 0.76 16.91 -8.18
C HIS A 396 1.44 17.75 -7.11
N THR A 397 0.72 18.73 -6.60
CA THR A 397 1.24 19.67 -5.61
C THR A 397 0.20 19.88 -4.52
N ILE A 398 0.62 19.77 -3.27
CA ILE A 398 -0.22 19.96 -2.09
C ILE A 398 0.47 20.90 -1.10
N PRO A 399 -0.28 21.74 -0.36
CA PRO A 399 0.30 22.50 0.74
C PRO A 399 0.72 21.55 1.87
N ILE A 400 1.82 21.89 2.56
CA ILE A 400 2.30 21.20 3.76
C ILE A 400 2.79 22.20 4.80
N SER A 401 2.85 21.75 6.05
CA SER A 401 3.31 22.47 7.22
C SER A 401 4.80 22.75 7.17
N ARG A 402 5.22 23.80 7.89
CA ARG A 402 6.64 24.18 8.01
C ARG A 402 7.43 23.10 8.76
N GLU A 403 6.78 22.39 9.67
CA GLU A 403 7.31 21.28 10.44
C GLU A 403 7.68 20.10 9.52
N VAL A 404 6.75 19.66 8.66
CA VAL A 404 7.04 18.59 7.70
C VAL A 404 8.05 19.02 6.65
N ALA A 405 8.00 20.27 6.18
CA ALA A 405 9.02 20.82 5.29
C ALA A 405 10.41 20.81 5.95
N GLY A 406 10.51 21.17 7.23
CA GLY A 406 11.74 21.11 8.02
C GLY A 406 12.28 19.68 8.13
N LEU A 407 11.41 18.69 8.38
CA LEU A 407 11.80 17.27 8.41
C LEU A 407 12.31 16.78 7.05
N ILE A 408 11.66 17.19 5.95
CA ILE A 408 12.11 16.87 4.59
C ILE A 408 13.49 17.45 4.32
N LYS A 409 13.71 18.74 4.61
CA LYS A 409 15.02 19.41 4.43
C LYS A 409 16.13 18.74 5.24
N ALA A 410 15.85 18.39 6.51
CA ALA A 410 16.82 17.70 7.36
C ALA A 410 17.16 16.30 6.83
N HIS A 411 16.15 15.54 6.38
CA HIS A 411 16.37 14.22 5.79
C HIS A 411 17.11 14.29 4.46
N GLU A 412 16.77 15.24 3.60
CA GLU A 412 17.42 15.46 2.30
C GLU A 412 18.90 15.78 2.43
N LYS A 413 19.28 16.57 3.45
CA LYS A 413 20.69 16.83 3.76
C LYS A 413 21.43 15.53 4.09
N HIS A 414 20.88 14.71 4.97
CA HIS A 414 21.46 13.41 5.33
C HIS A 414 21.60 12.48 4.11
N VAL A 415 20.56 12.44 3.26
CA VAL A 415 20.58 11.64 2.02
C VAL A 415 21.66 12.14 1.06
N SER A 416 21.86 13.45 0.94
CA SER A 416 22.89 14.02 0.08
C SER A 416 24.31 13.69 0.57
N GLU A 417 24.50 13.61 1.89
CA GLU A 417 25.77 13.20 2.50
C GLU A 417 26.07 11.71 2.32
N GLU A 418 25.08 10.83 2.49
CA GLU A 418 25.27 9.37 2.41
C GLU A 418 25.19 8.80 0.98
N PHE A 419 24.30 9.34 0.14
CA PHE A 419 23.97 8.78 -1.18
C PHE A 419 24.35 9.71 -2.36
N GLY A 420 24.96 10.87 -2.09
CA GLY A 420 25.48 11.77 -3.11
C GLY A 420 24.43 12.24 -4.13
N GLY A 421 24.58 11.84 -5.39
CA GLY A 421 23.76 12.26 -6.53
C GLY A 421 22.39 11.57 -6.67
N CYS A 422 21.95 10.73 -5.72
CA CYS A 422 20.71 9.97 -5.83
C CYS A 422 19.47 10.87 -6.03
N GLU A 423 18.55 10.53 -6.95
CA GLU A 423 17.38 11.37 -7.20
C GLU A 423 16.27 11.26 -6.13
N TYR A 424 16.25 10.18 -5.36
CA TYR A 424 15.17 9.86 -4.43
C TYR A 424 15.42 10.43 -3.04
N LEU A 425 14.37 10.94 -2.40
CA LEU A 425 14.40 11.35 -1.00
C LEU A 425 14.50 10.15 -0.05
N PHE A 426 13.98 8.98 -0.45
CA PHE A 426 14.06 7.75 0.34
C PHE A 426 14.77 6.63 -0.45
N PRO A 427 16.10 6.70 -0.60
CA PRO A 427 16.85 5.71 -1.37
C PRO A 427 17.14 4.44 -0.57
N ARG A 428 17.38 3.35 -1.30
CA ARG A 428 18.07 2.16 -0.81
C ARG A 428 19.56 2.28 -1.11
N LYS A 429 20.36 1.39 -0.50
CA LYS A 429 21.81 1.30 -0.74
C LYS A 429 22.23 1.16 -2.21
N ASP A 430 21.34 0.63 -3.06
CA ASP A 430 21.56 0.50 -4.51
C ASP A 430 21.06 1.71 -5.31
N GLY A 431 20.73 2.83 -4.65
CA GLY A 431 20.19 4.03 -5.27
C GLY A 431 18.73 3.92 -5.75
N SER A 432 18.11 2.73 -5.66
CA SER A 432 16.70 2.54 -6.03
C SER A 432 15.76 3.08 -4.93
N PRO A 433 14.50 3.43 -5.25
CA PRO A 433 13.56 3.91 -4.24
C PRO A 433 13.24 2.83 -3.21
N LEU A 434 12.91 3.26 -1.99
CA LEU A 434 12.43 2.39 -0.92
C LEU A 434 11.24 1.54 -1.39
N LYS A 435 11.18 0.29 -0.94
CA LYS A 435 10.08 -0.60 -1.31
C LYS A 435 8.90 -0.42 -0.36
N GLN A 436 7.68 -0.46 -0.91
CA GLN A 436 6.44 -0.26 -0.13
C GLN A 436 6.32 -1.25 1.05
N ASP A 437 6.78 -2.48 0.86
CA ASP A 437 6.74 -3.51 1.90
C ASP A 437 7.68 -3.20 3.07
N THR A 438 8.79 -2.49 2.84
CA THR A 438 9.68 -2.05 3.92
C THR A 438 8.93 -1.09 4.85
N PHE A 439 8.30 -0.04 4.31
CA PHE A 439 7.49 0.89 5.11
C PHE A 439 6.42 0.17 5.94
N ARG A 440 5.68 -0.77 5.32
CA ARG A 440 4.65 -1.55 6.02
C ARG A 440 5.25 -2.45 7.09
N ARG A 441 6.38 -3.11 6.83
CA ARG A 441 7.03 -4.02 7.78
C ARG A 441 7.50 -3.26 9.01
N GLU A 442 8.27 -2.19 8.84
CA GLU A 442 8.81 -1.42 9.96
C GLU A 442 7.69 -0.88 10.87
N LEU A 443 6.63 -0.31 10.28
CA LEU A 443 5.45 0.17 11.03
C LEU A 443 4.76 -0.93 11.84
N ASN A 444 4.50 -2.08 11.22
CA ASN A 444 3.78 -3.16 11.89
C ASN A 444 4.66 -3.91 12.90
N GLU A 445 5.98 -3.90 12.73
CA GLU A 445 6.90 -4.39 13.75
C GLU A 445 6.88 -3.50 15.00
N VAL A 446 6.89 -2.17 14.84
CA VAL A 446 6.75 -1.25 15.98
C VAL A 446 5.38 -1.39 16.62
N ALA A 447 4.30 -1.44 15.84
CA ALA A 447 2.95 -1.66 16.36
C ALA A 447 2.85 -2.92 17.23
N HIS A 448 3.45 -4.03 16.78
CA HIS A 448 3.50 -5.26 17.57
C HIS A 448 4.41 -5.14 18.80
N LYS A 449 5.60 -4.55 18.68
CA LYS A 449 6.56 -4.45 19.80
C LYS A 449 6.07 -3.51 20.91
N LYS A 450 5.38 -2.44 20.54
CA LYS A 450 4.88 -1.39 21.44
C LYS A 450 3.41 -1.54 21.80
N ASN A 451 2.78 -2.61 21.33
CA ASN A 451 1.38 -2.91 21.58
C ASN A 451 0.45 -1.73 21.22
N ILE A 452 0.63 -1.19 20.01
CA ILE A 452 -0.28 -0.17 19.47
C ILE A 452 -1.60 -0.87 19.11
N VAL A 453 -2.67 -0.52 19.81
CA VAL A 453 -3.96 -1.22 19.71
C VAL A 453 -5.07 -0.32 19.19
N ASP A 454 -6.06 -0.91 18.54
CA ASP A 454 -7.34 -0.26 18.29
C ASP A 454 -8.19 -0.15 19.58
N ARG A 455 -9.37 0.49 19.46
CA ARG A 455 -10.31 0.65 20.59
C ARG A 455 -10.83 -0.68 21.14
N ALA A 456 -10.73 -1.76 20.37
CA ALA A 456 -11.11 -3.10 20.82
C ALA A 456 -9.95 -3.83 21.52
N GLY A 457 -8.80 -3.18 21.71
CA GLY A 457 -7.62 -3.74 22.36
C GLY A 457 -6.82 -4.70 21.46
N SER A 458 -7.12 -4.77 20.16
CA SER A 458 -6.38 -5.62 19.22
C SER A 458 -5.21 -4.85 18.61
N VAL A 459 -4.05 -5.50 18.49
CA VAL A 459 -2.86 -4.87 17.87
C VAL A 459 -3.18 -4.41 16.45
N PHE A 460 -3.01 -3.11 16.21
CA PHE A 460 -3.44 -2.50 14.97
C PHE A 460 -2.51 -2.87 13.81
N ARG A 461 -3.12 -3.17 12.65
CA ARG A 461 -2.39 -3.43 11.41
C ARG A 461 -2.38 -2.20 10.52
N PHE A 462 -1.24 -1.54 10.45
CA PHE A 462 -1.04 -0.41 9.56
C PHE A 462 -1.01 -0.83 8.09
N HIS A 463 -1.84 -0.17 7.30
CA HIS A 463 -1.82 -0.19 5.85
C HIS A 463 -1.56 1.22 5.35
N ALA A 464 -0.63 1.38 4.40
CA ALA A 464 -0.26 2.71 3.95
C ALA A 464 -1.42 3.52 3.33
N HIS A 465 -2.42 2.85 2.73
CA HIS A 465 -3.61 3.53 2.19
C HIS A 465 -4.59 3.99 3.29
N ALA A 466 -4.48 3.46 4.52
CA ALA A 466 -5.32 3.89 5.63
C ALA A 466 -4.98 5.32 6.06
N PHE A 467 -3.71 5.74 6.02
CA PHE A 467 -3.30 7.13 6.25
C PHE A 467 -3.98 8.09 5.29
N ARG A 468 -4.01 7.74 4.00
CA ARG A 468 -4.73 8.53 2.99
C ARG A 468 -6.24 8.61 3.28
N HIS A 469 -6.85 7.53 3.73
CA HIS A 469 -8.24 7.57 4.17
C HIS A 469 -8.43 8.45 5.39
N THR A 470 -7.52 8.43 6.37
CA THR A 470 -7.54 9.34 7.51
C THR A 470 -7.51 10.80 7.06
N VAL A 471 -6.60 11.17 6.15
CA VAL A 471 -6.52 12.56 5.65
C VAL A 471 -7.83 12.95 4.96
N GLY A 472 -8.34 12.12 4.05
CA GLY A 472 -9.61 12.39 3.36
C GLY A 472 -10.79 12.54 4.32
N THR A 473 -10.92 11.63 5.29
CA THR A 473 -11.96 11.68 6.33
C THR A 473 -11.81 12.93 7.20
N ARG A 474 -10.60 13.24 7.67
CA ARG A 474 -10.32 14.41 8.53
C ARG A 474 -10.67 15.72 7.81
N MET A 475 -10.27 15.86 6.56
CA MET A 475 -10.59 17.04 5.75
C MET A 475 -12.10 17.24 5.60
N ILE A 476 -12.82 16.17 5.27
CA ILE A 476 -14.28 16.20 5.13
C ILE A 476 -14.96 16.50 6.47
N ASN A 477 -14.51 15.87 7.56
CA ASN A 477 -15.04 16.11 8.90
C ASN A 477 -14.80 17.54 9.40
N ASN A 478 -13.72 18.17 8.95
CA ASN A 478 -13.42 19.58 9.19
C ASN A 478 -14.19 20.54 8.25
N GLY A 479 -15.14 20.04 7.47
CA GLY A 479 -16.00 20.85 6.60
C GLY A 479 -15.35 21.31 5.29
N ILE A 480 -14.21 20.73 4.91
CA ILE A 480 -13.57 21.05 3.63
C ILE A 480 -14.45 20.53 2.48
N PRO A 481 -14.79 21.37 1.48
CA PRO A 481 -15.65 20.94 0.37
C PRO A 481 -15.10 19.73 -0.39
N GLN A 482 -15.97 18.80 -0.77
CA GLN A 482 -15.59 17.54 -1.41
C GLN A 482 -14.69 17.72 -2.65
N HIS A 483 -14.95 18.73 -3.48
CA HIS A 483 -14.14 19.01 -4.68
C HIS A 483 -12.71 19.48 -4.32
N ILE A 484 -12.52 20.14 -3.19
CA ILE A 484 -11.19 20.51 -2.68
C ILE A 484 -10.46 19.27 -2.17
N VAL A 485 -11.13 18.39 -1.41
CA VAL A 485 -10.56 17.12 -0.97
C VAL A 485 -10.20 16.22 -2.16
N GLN A 486 -11.03 16.20 -3.20
CA GLN A 486 -10.77 15.49 -4.45
C GLN A 486 -9.47 16.00 -5.09
N LYS A 487 -9.31 17.32 -5.17
CA LYS A 487 -8.11 17.95 -5.74
C LYS A 487 -6.88 17.67 -4.87
N PHE A 488 -6.97 17.87 -3.55
CA PHE A 488 -5.87 17.62 -2.61
C PHE A 488 -5.35 16.17 -2.70
N LEU A 489 -6.25 15.20 -2.66
CA LEU A 489 -5.87 13.79 -2.76
C LEU A 489 -5.49 13.37 -4.20
N GLY A 490 -5.87 14.12 -5.23
CA GLY A 490 -5.65 13.76 -6.64
C GLY A 490 -6.50 12.56 -7.07
N HIS A 491 -7.82 12.67 -6.87
CA HIS A 491 -8.83 11.71 -7.33
C HIS A 491 -9.33 12.07 -8.75
N GLU A 492 -9.34 11.09 -9.67
CA GLU A 492 -9.92 11.20 -11.03
C GLU A 492 -11.42 11.48 -11.04
N SER A 493 -12.16 10.92 -10.09
CA SER A 493 -13.61 10.93 -10.12
C SER A 493 -14.19 11.34 -8.77
N PRO A 494 -15.32 12.08 -8.74
CA PRO A 494 -16.00 12.46 -7.50
C PRO A 494 -16.37 11.26 -6.63
N GLU A 495 -16.71 10.11 -7.23
CA GLU A 495 -17.12 8.88 -6.56
C GLU A 495 -16.02 8.34 -5.62
N MET A 496 -14.75 8.57 -5.95
CA MET A 496 -13.64 8.21 -5.05
C MET A 496 -13.65 9.03 -3.76
N THR A 497 -14.10 10.28 -3.82
CA THR A 497 -14.21 11.17 -2.65
C THR A 497 -15.54 11.02 -1.93
N SER A 498 -16.62 10.65 -2.64
CA SER A 498 -17.96 10.47 -2.05
C SER A 498 -18.00 9.41 -0.94
N ARG A 499 -17.03 8.49 -0.92
CA ARG A 499 -16.88 7.51 0.16
C ARG A 499 -16.66 8.14 1.53
N TYR A 500 -16.10 9.35 1.59
CA TYR A 500 -15.89 10.09 2.85
C TYR A 500 -17.14 10.89 3.28
N ALA A 501 -17.98 11.30 2.33
CA ALA A 501 -19.18 12.09 2.62
C ALA A 501 -20.16 11.34 3.54
N HIS A 502 -20.28 10.02 3.38
CA HIS A 502 -21.10 9.19 4.26
C HIS A 502 -20.60 9.17 5.72
N ILE A 503 -19.28 9.25 5.94
CA ILE A 503 -18.71 9.28 7.30
C ILE A 503 -19.09 10.60 7.98
N PHE A 504 -19.03 11.72 7.26
CA PHE A 504 -19.44 13.02 7.80
C PHE A 504 -20.87 13.02 8.29
N ASP A 505 -21.79 12.43 7.52
CA ASP A 505 -23.20 12.31 7.91
C ASP A 505 -23.35 11.50 9.21
N GLU A 506 -22.61 10.41 9.38
CA GLU A 506 -22.62 9.59 10.61
C GLU A 506 -22.00 10.33 11.81
N THR A 507 -20.82 10.93 11.64
CA THR A 507 -20.17 11.72 12.70
C THR A 507 -21.02 12.92 13.10
N LEU A 508 -21.68 13.58 12.14
CA LEU A 508 -22.62 14.66 12.41
C LEU A 508 -23.81 14.17 13.24
N LYS A 509 -24.39 13.01 12.89
CA LYS A 509 -25.48 12.40 13.65
C LYS A 509 -25.04 12.07 15.09
N GLU A 510 -23.89 11.44 15.29
CA GLU A 510 -23.38 11.10 16.62
C GLU A 510 -23.10 12.33 17.48
N GLU A 511 -22.46 13.36 16.91
CA GLU A 511 -22.21 14.62 17.61
C GLU A 511 -23.51 15.38 17.88
N PHE A 512 -24.52 15.24 17.03
CA PHE A 512 -25.85 15.81 17.25
C PHE A 512 -26.61 15.06 18.36
N SER A 513 -26.56 13.72 18.41
CA SER A 513 -27.13 12.95 19.52
C SER A 513 -26.51 13.31 20.88
N LYS A 514 -25.29 13.87 20.89
CA LYS A 514 -24.64 14.45 22.07
C LYS A 514 -25.07 15.91 22.35
N PHE A 515 -25.43 16.69 21.33
CA PHE A 515 -25.91 18.07 21.43
C PHE A 515 -27.43 18.12 21.69
N LYS A 516 -27.86 17.75 22.89
CA LYS A 516 -29.25 17.79 23.36
C LYS A 516 -29.58 19.05 24.17
N GLU A 517 -29.15 20.23 23.70
CA GLU A 517 -29.51 21.49 24.37
C GLU A 517 -30.79 22.07 23.77
N THR A 518 -31.84 22.27 24.59
CA THR A 518 -33.00 23.06 24.20
C THR A 518 -32.59 24.52 24.04
N LEU A 519 -32.78 25.07 22.83
CA LEU A 519 -32.41 26.44 22.51
C LEU A 519 -33.62 27.37 22.64
N VAL A 520 -33.40 28.55 23.22
CA VAL A 520 -34.39 29.61 23.40
C VAL A 520 -33.95 30.84 22.59
N THR A 521 -34.87 31.41 21.81
CA THR A 521 -34.62 32.63 21.02
C THR A 521 -34.62 33.89 21.89
N ASN A 522 -34.25 35.04 21.32
CA ASN A 522 -34.33 36.33 22.02
C ASN A 522 -35.75 36.73 22.48
N GLN A 523 -36.80 36.10 21.96
CA GLN A 523 -38.20 36.33 22.36
C GLN A 523 -38.70 35.31 23.40
N GLY A 524 -37.86 34.39 23.86
CA GLY A 524 -38.27 33.31 24.77
C GLY A 524 -38.91 32.11 24.06
N SER A 525 -39.05 32.08 22.74
CA SER A 525 -39.58 30.90 22.04
C SER A 525 -38.56 29.76 22.03
N ILE A 526 -39.02 28.55 22.37
CA ILE A 526 -38.25 27.30 22.27
C ILE A 526 -38.07 26.94 20.79
N ILE A 527 -36.87 26.52 20.42
CA ILE A 527 -36.56 25.98 19.10
C ILE A 527 -36.68 24.45 19.21
N ASP A 528 -37.83 23.92 18.80
CA ASP A 528 -38.00 22.47 18.64
C ASP A 528 -37.27 22.02 17.37
N ILE A 529 -36.17 21.29 17.56
CA ILE A 529 -35.50 20.57 16.47
C ILE A 529 -36.16 19.19 16.44
N GLU A 530 -37.31 19.08 15.75
CA GLU A 530 -37.96 17.78 15.59
C GLU A 530 -36.97 16.80 14.92
N GLU A 531 -36.72 15.68 15.59
CA GLU A 531 -36.13 14.48 14.99
C GLU A 531 -37.16 13.87 14.01
N SER A 532 -37.45 14.54 12.91
CA SER A 532 -38.12 13.86 11.80
C SER A 532 -37.06 13.05 11.05
N GLU A 533 -37.32 11.75 10.87
CA GLU A 533 -36.44 10.81 10.16
C GLU A 533 -36.15 11.22 8.69
N GLU A 534 -36.76 12.31 8.22
CA GLU A 534 -36.67 12.83 6.86
C GLU A 534 -36.40 14.35 6.78
N ALA A 535 -36.01 15.02 7.88
CA ALA A 535 -35.60 16.43 7.83
C ALA A 535 -34.40 16.61 6.89
N ASN A 536 -34.57 17.44 5.85
CA ASN A 536 -33.57 17.77 4.84
C ASN A 536 -32.19 18.03 5.47
N LYS A 537 -31.22 17.17 5.13
CA LYS A 537 -29.80 17.24 5.53
C LYS A 537 -29.19 18.64 5.39
N THR A 538 -29.71 19.46 4.48
CA THR A 538 -29.27 20.82 4.19
C THR A 538 -29.52 21.80 5.33
N ASP A 539 -30.68 21.72 5.99
CA ASP A 539 -31.08 22.68 7.03
C ASP A 539 -30.31 22.42 8.33
N LEU A 540 -30.11 21.14 8.66
CA LEU A 540 -29.33 20.68 9.81
C LEU A 540 -27.82 20.97 9.66
N GLN A 541 -27.24 20.78 8.47
CA GLN A 541 -25.84 21.12 8.18
C GLN A 541 -25.58 22.63 8.22
N TRP A 542 -26.53 23.43 7.72
CA TRP A 542 -26.45 24.88 7.80
C TRP A 542 -26.55 25.38 9.25
N PHE A 543 -27.44 24.78 10.05
CA PHE A 543 -27.69 25.16 11.45
C PHE A 543 -26.44 24.99 12.33
N LYS A 544 -25.71 23.88 12.20
CA LYS A 544 -24.49 23.62 12.99
C LYS A 544 -23.30 24.50 12.58
N LYS A 545 -23.16 24.81 11.29
CA LYS A 545 -22.07 25.65 10.77
C LYS A 545 -22.12 27.06 11.35
N ASN A 546 -23.31 27.60 11.60
CA ASN A 546 -23.48 28.96 12.08
C ASN A 546 -23.38 29.07 13.61
N ILE A 547 -23.93 28.12 14.37
CA ILE A 547 -23.94 28.16 15.85
C ILE A 547 -22.55 27.92 16.46
N ASN A 548 -21.80 26.92 15.98
CA ASN A 548 -20.46 26.61 16.55
C ASN A 548 -19.37 27.59 16.12
N ALA A 549 -19.62 28.40 15.10
CA ALA A 549 -18.64 29.38 14.61
C ALA A 549 -18.62 30.68 15.40
N GLN A 550 -19.70 31.00 16.15
CA GLN A 550 -19.84 32.27 16.85
C GLN A 550 -20.56 32.09 18.21
N VAL A 551 -19.81 31.60 19.20
CA VAL A 551 -20.23 31.57 20.62
C VAL A 551 -20.13 32.99 21.19
N LEU A 552 -21.19 33.43 21.87
CA LEU A 552 -21.30 34.74 22.52
C LEU A 552 -21.18 34.58 24.05
N PRO A 553 -20.89 35.66 24.80
CA PRO A 553 -20.80 35.60 26.26
C PRO A 553 -22.06 35.09 26.96
N ASN A 554 -23.24 35.27 26.33
CA ASN A 554 -24.54 34.91 26.90
C ASN A 554 -25.38 34.00 25.98
N GLY A 555 -24.79 33.36 24.97
CA GLY A 555 -25.53 32.49 24.06
C GLY A 555 -24.79 32.20 22.76
N TYR A 556 -25.54 32.08 21.67
CA TYR A 556 -25.05 31.72 20.36
C TYR A 556 -25.60 32.67 19.28
N CYS A 557 -24.82 32.89 18.23
CA CYS A 557 -25.24 33.62 17.04
C CYS A 557 -25.61 32.64 15.92
N ARG A 558 -26.81 32.77 15.34
CA ARG A 558 -27.27 32.00 14.18
C ARG A 558 -27.07 32.75 12.85
N LEU A 559 -26.31 33.85 12.84
CA LEU A 559 -26.05 34.59 11.61
C LEU A 559 -25.23 33.70 10.65
N PRO A 560 -25.62 33.59 9.38
CA PRO A 560 -24.90 32.73 8.45
C PRO A 560 -23.47 33.21 8.24
N ILE A 561 -22.48 32.32 8.24
CA ILE A 561 -21.07 32.69 7.96
C ILE A 561 -20.94 33.42 6.61
N ILE A 562 -21.77 33.06 5.64
CA ILE A 562 -21.80 33.65 4.29
C ILE A 562 -22.26 35.13 4.34
N ALA A 563 -22.99 35.54 5.37
CA ALA A 563 -23.43 36.92 5.57
C ALA A 563 -22.32 37.85 6.08
N GLY A 564 -21.14 37.34 6.39
CA GLY A 564 -19.99 38.13 6.86
C GLY A 564 -20.03 38.50 8.35
N PRO A 565 -19.13 39.38 8.82
CA PRO A 565 -19.07 39.79 10.23
C PRO A 565 -20.31 40.59 10.64
N CYS A 566 -20.71 40.48 11.91
CA CYS A 566 -21.88 41.19 12.44
C CYS A 566 -21.68 42.72 12.36
N PRO A 567 -22.63 43.48 11.79
CA PRO A 567 -22.56 44.95 11.74
C PRO A 567 -22.92 45.63 13.08
N HIS A 568 -23.40 44.87 14.07
CA HIS A 568 -23.93 45.39 15.34
C HIS A 568 -23.29 44.70 16.56
N ALA A 569 -22.05 45.06 16.89
CA ALA A 569 -21.41 44.63 18.12
C ALA A 569 -22.27 45.07 19.33
N ASN A 570 -22.66 44.13 20.20
CA ASN A 570 -23.44 44.31 21.44
C ASN A 570 -24.97 44.42 21.33
N ALA A 571 -25.60 44.15 20.18
CA ALA A 571 -27.07 44.20 20.05
C ALA A 571 -27.79 42.85 20.20
N CYS A 572 -27.14 41.84 20.81
CA CYS A 572 -27.57 40.43 20.69
C CYS A 572 -28.96 40.14 21.31
N LEU A 573 -29.32 40.76 22.43
CA LEU A 573 -30.64 40.54 23.05
C LEU A 573 -31.82 41.06 22.21
N ASP A 574 -31.57 41.99 21.29
CA ASP A 574 -32.56 42.49 20.34
C ASP A 574 -32.41 41.83 18.95
N CYS A 575 -31.45 40.92 18.77
CA CYS A 575 -31.14 40.30 17.49
C CYS A 575 -31.94 39.01 17.26
N THR A 576 -32.59 38.89 16.11
CA THR A 576 -33.37 37.70 15.72
C THR A 576 -32.48 36.46 15.48
N HIS A 577 -31.19 36.66 15.18
CA HIS A 577 -30.23 35.57 15.05
C HIS A 577 -29.75 35.03 16.39
N PHE A 578 -30.00 35.72 17.50
CA PHE A 578 -29.58 35.27 18.82
C PHE A 578 -30.43 34.09 19.33
N CYS A 579 -29.75 33.09 19.89
CA CYS A 579 -30.38 32.07 20.72
C CYS A 579 -29.47 31.73 21.90
N THR A 580 -30.01 31.07 22.91
CA THR A 580 -29.28 30.68 24.13
C THR A 580 -29.76 29.33 24.63
N SER A 581 -29.02 28.73 25.56
CA SER A 581 -29.40 27.49 26.25
C SER A 581 -29.27 27.63 27.76
N LYS A 582 -29.67 26.58 28.50
CA LYS A 582 -29.58 26.50 29.97
C LYS A 582 -28.16 26.72 30.49
N LYS A 583 -27.14 26.44 29.67
CA LYS A 583 -25.72 26.69 29.96
C LYS A 583 -25.41 28.16 30.28
N PHE A 584 -26.17 29.08 29.70
CA PHE A 584 -25.98 30.53 29.89
C PHE A 584 -26.94 31.13 30.91
N LEU A 585 -27.71 30.30 31.64
CA LEU A 585 -28.74 30.77 32.55
C LEU A 585 -28.18 31.65 33.67
N SER A 586 -26.98 31.36 34.20
CA SER A 586 -26.34 32.21 35.20
C SER A 586 -26.00 33.59 34.63
N GLN A 587 -25.45 33.65 33.42
CA GLN A 587 -25.08 34.89 32.75
C GLN A 587 -26.32 35.77 32.49
N HIS A 588 -27.45 35.18 32.11
CA HIS A 588 -28.70 35.93 31.94
C HIS A 588 -29.25 36.45 33.27
N LYS A 589 -29.17 35.66 34.36
CA LYS A 589 -29.58 36.10 35.71
C LYS A 589 -28.71 37.26 36.20
N ASP A 590 -27.41 37.17 36.01
CA ASP A 590 -26.46 38.22 36.40
C ASP A 590 -26.73 39.51 35.61
N HIS A 591 -26.97 39.39 34.30
CA HIS A 591 -27.33 40.53 33.45
C HIS A 591 -28.67 41.15 33.86
N LEU A 592 -29.67 40.34 34.23
CA LEU A 592 -30.96 40.84 34.69
C LEU A 592 -30.83 41.61 36.02
N ALA A 593 -30.05 41.08 36.96
CA ALA A 593 -29.79 41.76 38.24
C ALA A 593 -29.16 43.13 38.01
N HIS A 594 -28.10 43.20 37.20
CA HIS A 594 -27.44 44.46 36.89
C HIS A 594 -28.36 45.45 36.15
N THR A 595 -29.15 44.97 35.20
CA THR A 595 -30.12 45.81 34.47
C THR A 595 -31.16 46.43 35.42
N LYS A 596 -31.61 45.69 36.45
CA LYS A 596 -32.56 46.20 37.46
C LYS A 596 -31.95 47.31 38.32
N GLU A 597 -30.67 47.19 38.69
CA GLU A 597 -29.94 48.23 39.40
C GLU A 597 -29.84 49.51 38.57
N LEU A 598 -29.42 49.39 37.30
CA LEU A 598 -29.32 50.52 36.37
C LEU A 598 -30.68 51.19 36.14
N LEU A 599 -31.75 50.41 36.04
CA LEU A 599 -33.10 50.93 35.87
C LEU A 599 -33.59 51.71 37.11
N ALA A 600 -33.24 51.26 38.32
CA ALA A 600 -33.56 51.98 39.56
C ALA A 600 -32.88 53.36 39.59
N ILE A 601 -31.58 53.40 39.28
CA ILE A 601 -30.81 54.65 39.18
C ILE A 601 -31.38 55.57 38.11
N ALA A 602 -31.71 55.03 36.92
CA ALA A 602 -32.26 55.81 35.82
C ALA A 602 -33.63 56.42 36.17
N LYS A 603 -34.49 55.71 36.91
CA LYS A 603 -35.77 56.21 37.40
C LYS A 603 -35.58 57.32 38.44
N GLU A 604 -34.66 57.15 39.38
CA GLU A 604 -34.33 58.17 40.38
C GLU A 604 -33.82 59.47 39.73
N LYS A 605 -32.94 59.33 38.73
CA LYS A 605 -32.34 60.45 37.98
C LYS A 605 -33.19 60.97 36.82
N GLN A 606 -34.38 60.38 36.59
CA GLN A 606 -35.29 60.70 35.49
C GLN A 606 -34.66 60.65 34.08
N TRP A 607 -33.73 59.72 33.84
CA TRP A 607 -33.08 59.54 32.54
C TRP A 607 -33.97 58.73 31.59
N GLN A 608 -34.93 59.40 30.95
CA GLN A 608 -35.95 58.75 30.12
C GLN A 608 -35.41 57.73 29.10
N ARG A 609 -34.35 58.08 28.36
CA ARG A 609 -33.74 57.17 27.37
C ARG A 609 -33.15 55.90 28.00
N GLN A 610 -32.60 55.99 29.20
CA GLN A 610 -32.07 54.85 29.94
C GLN A 610 -33.20 54.01 30.55
N ILE A 611 -34.29 54.65 30.98
CA ILE A 611 -35.49 53.94 31.45
C ILE A 611 -36.07 53.09 30.33
N GLU A 612 -36.29 53.67 29.14
CA GLU A 612 -36.81 52.94 27.98
C GLU A 612 -35.90 51.76 27.56
N THR A 613 -34.59 52.01 27.45
CA THR A 613 -33.63 50.99 27.00
C THR A 613 -33.52 49.83 27.99
N ASN A 614 -33.33 50.12 29.28
CA ASN A 614 -33.15 49.08 30.30
C ASN A 614 -34.46 48.33 30.60
N SER A 615 -35.63 48.96 30.43
CA SER A 615 -36.92 48.27 30.57
C SER A 615 -37.09 47.22 29.47
N ARG A 616 -36.71 47.54 28.22
CA ARG A 616 -36.76 46.57 27.11
C ARG A 616 -35.79 45.40 27.32
N VAL A 617 -34.57 45.68 27.78
CA VAL A 617 -33.57 44.66 28.10
C VAL A 617 -34.04 43.76 29.26
N GLN A 618 -34.64 44.34 30.30
CA GLN A 618 -35.21 43.61 31.43
C GLN A 618 -36.30 42.64 30.96
N GLU A 619 -37.25 43.11 30.14
CA GLU A 619 -38.35 42.28 29.62
C GLU A 619 -37.82 41.09 28.81
N ARG A 620 -36.84 41.32 27.92
CA ARG A 620 -36.19 40.28 27.13
C ARG A 620 -35.51 39.22 28.01
N LEU A 621 -34.76 39.66 29.01
CA LEU A 621 -34.07 38.76 29.93
C LEU A 621 -35.05 37.95 30.76
N GLU A 622 -36.15 38.55 31.22
CA GLU A 622 -37.20 37.85 31.97
C GLU A 622 -37.90 36.79 31.12
N GLN A 623 -38.21 37.09 29.85
CA GLN A 623 -38.76 36.12 28.88
C GLN A 623 -37.80 34.95 28.66
N ILE A 624 -36.52 35.23 28.36
CA ILE A 624 -35.50 34.21 28.12
C ILE A 624 -35.31 33.32 29.36
N ILE A 625 -35.20 33.92 30.56
CA ILE A 625 -35.00 33.19 31.81
C ILE A 625 -36.23 32.34 32.16
N GLY A 626 -37.43 32.83 31.88
CA GLY A 626 -38.68 32.08 32.05
C GLY A 626 -38.66 30.80 31.24
N SER A 627 -38.48 30.92 29.92
CA SER A 627 -38.46 29.77 29.02
C SER A 627 -37.33 28.78 29.32
N LEU A 628 -36.15 29.25 29.71
CA LEU A 628 -35.04 28.38 30.09
C LEU A 628 -35.27 27.61 31.40
N LYS A 629 -36.19 28.07 32.26
CA LYS A 629 -36.60 27.37 33.47
C LYS A 629 -37.74 26.37 33.21
N GLU A 630 -38.62 26.68 32.26
CA GLU A 630 -39.76 25.83 31.89
C GLU A 630 -39.36 24.58 31.10
N THR A 631 -38.16 24.56 30.51
CA THR A 631 -37.57 23.38 29.83
C THR A 631 -37.02 22.31 30.79
N GLU A 632 -37.71 22.04 31.91
CA GLU A 632 -37.35 21.04 32.95
C GLU A 632 -38.02 19.67 32.78
#